data_AF-A0A1I3F2R0-F1
#
_entry.id   AF-A0A1I3F2R0-F1
#
_cell.length_a   1.000
_cell.length_b   1.000
_cell.length_c   1.000
_cell.angle_alpha   90.00
_cell.angle_beta   90.00
_cell.angle_gamma   90.00
#
_symmetry.space_group_name_H-M   'P 1'
#
loop_
_entity.id
_entity.type
_entity.pdbx_description
1 polymer ?
#
loop_
_entity_poly.entity_id
_entity_poly.type
_entity_poly.pdbx_seq_one_letter_code
_entity_poly.pdbx_strand_id
1 'polypeptide(L)'
;MSSVSGKKLLIIAIGCGVLAATLGWLYLKAKESQYRDAYKPVDQVKVSVIVPKVDIPKSQSLTRENVAAMDMPREYLPSNAVLTDDWPKLENRMTLQALQNGRPITWDAVERDGVSRFSETVELGKRVKTVKVSKINSFDGMLRPGDRIDLLGTFSATDIGMQEQLNYSDEVVITVLENIEVLAAGREDSGGRKYENYFDRSTPDGFNMNFSTLSLTLTPQQVARVELAEKAGELVAVLRNPKDTSADKLGQVMVSSLLDPLPAETVDVVLDADGKVLGRIVGDKVVGANGRIIGRIIDGQAIGLDGKVMGRIVRGLAEDDPLLRLHERATVVRDADGNVIGKVVDGKVVDQLGNVIGTYTDGKAIGLDGKELGEVQTDVALDSSGRIIDMSRSQLPGADGSSAQLVDGKLLDAQGNVLAQTAEVVRDADGTVLGTVVNGQLIDADGKIIGTVKNGVAVGADGKVLGKVEQTLLGSDGKPMSDAELVVRDADGNVLGTVRGDTVYNADGKAIGRVVDGKVVDSTGKVLAKDVRIGVESAPVAGTPQRREANRTIQFIPGGTGKSGVLPVQTLRLE
;
A
#
# COMPACT_ATOMS: atom_id res chain seq x y z
N MET A 1 -25.01 111.66 -66.01
CA MET A 1 -25.70 110.65 -65.18
C MET A 1 -26.00 111.31 -63.83
N SER A 2 -27.26 111.28 -63.40
CA SER A 2 -27.88 112.20 -62.41
C SER A 2 -27.01 112.48 -61.18
N SER A 3 -26.81 113.76 -60.84
CA SER A 3 -26.15 114.20 -59.61
C SER A 3 -26.92 113.67 -58.41
N VAL A 4 -26.29 112.74 -57.68
CA VAL A 4 -26.91 112.13 -56.50
C VAL A 4 -26.96 113.20 -55.41
N SER A 5 -28.16 113.67 -55.07
CA SER A 5 -28.40 114.62 -53.98
C SER A 5 -27.75 114.12 -52.69
N GLY A 6 -27.06 114.99 -51.95
CA GLY A 6 -26.33 114.64 -50.72
C GLY A 6 -27.17 113.89 -49.68
N LYS A 7 -28.51 114.08 -49.67
CA LYS A 7 -29.44 113.33 -48.82
C LYS A 7 -29.48 111.83 -49.17
N LYS A 8 -29.40 111.47 -50.45
CA LYS A 8 -29.38 110.06 -50.90
C LYS A 8 -28.05 109.39 -50.55
N LEU A 9 -26.93 110.12 -50.66
CA LEU A 9 -25.62 109.62 -50.22
C LEU A 9 -25.59 109.35 -48.71
N LEU A 10 -26.22 110.21 -47.91
CA LEU A 10 -26.30 110.04 -46.46
C LEU A 10 -27.11 108.80 -46.05
N ILE A 11 -28.24 108.54 -46.71
CA ILE A 11 -29.04 107.33 -46.47
C ILE A 11 -28.26 106.06 -46.84
N ILE A 12 -27.53 106.08 -47.96
CA ILE A 12 -26.69 104.96 -48.38
C ILE A 12 -25.55 104.73 -47.39
N ALA A 13 -24.90 105.79 -46.90
CA ALA A 13 -23.84 105.68 -45.91
C ALA A 13 -24.33 105.07 -44.59
N ILE A 14 -25.51 105.48 -44.11
CA ILE A 14 -26.15 104.89 -42.93
C ILE A 14 -26.51 103.42 -43.18
N GLY A 15 -27.09 103.11 -44.35
CA GLY A 15 -27.43 101.74 -44.73
C GLY A 15 -26.21 100.81 -44.75
N CYS A 16 -25.11 101.26 -45.36
CA CYS A 16 -23.84 100.54 -45.36
C CYS A 16 -23.25 100.40 -43.95
N GLY A 17 -23.37 101.42 -43.10
CA GLY A 17 -22.91 101.38 -41.72
C GLY A 17 -23.67 100.35 -40.87
N VAL A 18 -25.00 100.32 -40.99
CA VAL A 18 -25.84 99.31 -40.32
C VAL A 18 -25.52 97.91 -40.85
N LEU A 19 -25.39 97.76 -42.17
CA LEU A 19 -25.08 96.47 -42.79
C LEU A 19 -23.71 95.95 -42.34
N ALA A 20 -22.68 96.81 -42.31
CA ALA A 20 -21.36 96.46 -41.79
C ALA A 20 -21.40 96.06 -40.31
N ALA A 21 -22.15 96.80 -39.47
CA ALA A 21 -22.31 96.47 -38.05
C ALA A 21 -23.02 95.12 -37.85
N THR A 22 -24.08 94.83 -38.62
CA THR A 22 -24.80 93.55 -38.53
C THR A 22 -23.95 92.36 -38.99
N LEU A 23 -23.18 92.51 -40.08
CA LEU A 23 -22.26 91.47 -40.54
C LEU A 23 -21.11 91.25 -39.55
N GLY A 24 -20.55 92.33 -38.99
CA GLY A 24 -19.55 92.25 -37.94
C GLY A 24 -20.06 91.53 -36.70
N TRP A 25 -21.27 91.84 -36.25
CA TRP A 25 -21.93 91.18 -35.13
C TRP A 25 -22.19 89.70 -35.39
N LEU A 26 -22.68 89.34 -36.59
CA LEU A 26 -22.89 87.94 -36.99
C LEU A 26 -21.57 87.15 -37.05
N TYR A 27 -20.51 87.75 -37.60
CA TYR A 27 -19.18 87.16 -37.64
C TYR A 27 -18.61 86.93 -36.24
N LEU A 28 -18.73 87.93 -35.35
CA LEU A 28 -18.33 87.83 -33.95
C LEU A 28 -19.10 86.72 -33.23
N LYS A 29 -20.42 86.62 -33.43
CA LYS A 29 -21.25 85.55 -32.85
C LYS A 29 -20.86 84.16 -33.36
N ALA A 30 -20.57 84.03 -34.65
CA ALA A 30 -20.14 82.76 -35.24
C ALA A 30 -18.79 82.31 -34.67
N LYS A 31 -17.83 83.25 -34.55
CA LYS A 31 -16.53 83.01 -33.91
C LYS A 31 -16.67 82.66 -32.42
N GLU A 32 -17.54 83.35 -31.69
CA GLU A 32 -17.81 83.06 -30.28
C GLU A 32 -18.39 81.65 -30.10
N SER A 33 -19.33 81.22 -30.96
CA SER A 33 -19.85 79.85 -30.93
C SER A 33 -18.76 78.82 -31.19
N GLN A 34 -17.90 79.06 -32.18
CA GLN A 34 -16.80 78.15 -32.51
C GLN A 34 -15.82 77.99 -31.34
N TYR A 35 -15.46 79.09 -30.67
CA TYR A 35 -14.63 79.02 -29.47
C TYR A 35 -15.38 78.38 -28.29
N ARG A 36 -16.66 78.69 -28.09
CA ARG A 36 -17.48 78.09 -27.03
C ARG A 36 -17.58 76.58 -27.16
N ASP A 37 -17.69 76.04 -28.37
CA ASP A 37 -17.72 74.59 -28.61
C ASP A 37 -16.34 73.94 -28.44
N ALA A 38 -15.25 74.65 -28.78
CA ALA A 38 -13.88 74.17 -28.56
C ALA A 38 -13.43 74.21 -27.08
N TYR A 39 -14.03 75.09 -26.27
CA TYR A 39 -13.78 75.22 -24.83
C TYR A 39 -14.87 74.59 -23.96
N LYS A 40 -15.81 73.83 -24.51
CA LYS A 40 -16.69 72.98 -23.70
C LYS A 40 -15.80 72.01 -22.94
N PRO A 41 -15.74 72.06 -21.59
CA PRO A 41 -14.95 71.11 -20.83
C PRO A 41 -15.48 69.71 -21.17
N VAL A 42 -14.57 68.82 -21.58
CA VAL A 42 -14.89 67.40 -21.79
C VAL A 42 -15.51 66.91 -20.48
N ASP A 43 -16.70 66.31 -20.56
CA ASP A 43 -17.32 65.63 -19.42
C ASP A 43 -16.39 64.49 -18.98
N GLN A 44 -15.47 64.80 -18.07
CA GLN A 44 -14.58 63.81 -17.49
C GLN A 44 -15.44 62.90 -16.63
N VAL A 45 -15.67 61.67 -17.09
CA VAL A 45 -16.32 60.63 -16.29
C VAL A 45 -15.44 60.40 -15.07
N LYS A 46 -15.86 60.95 -13.94
CA LYS A 46 -15.24 60.74 -12.64
C LYS A 46 -15.68 59.38 -12.11
N VAL A 47 -14.73 58.63 -11.60
CA VAL A 47 -14.93 57.33 -11.00
C VAL A 47 -14.43 57.41 -9.56
N SER A 48 -15.24 56.92 -8.62
CA SER A 48 -14.86 56.89 -7.20
C SER A 48 -13.98 55.68 -6.92
N VAL A 49 -12.77 55.93 -6.44
CA VAL A 49 -11.76 54.91 -6.13
C VAL A 49 -11.34 54.97 -4.67
N ILE A 50 -10.76 53.88 -4.18
CA ILE A 50 -10.26 53.78 -2.82
C ILE A 50 -8.78 54.19 -2.77
N VAL A 51 -8.44 55.11 -1.86
CA VAL A 51 -7.08 55.61 -1.64
C VAL A 51 -6.68 55.49 -0.16
N PRO A 52 -5.40 55.25 0.18
CA PRO A 52 -4.92 55.32 1.56
C PRO A 52 -4.96 56.76 2.09
N LYS A 53 -5.37 56.95 3.34
CA LYS A 53 -5.31 58.24 4.07
C LYS A 53 -3.91 58.56 4.60
N VAL A 54 -3.12 57.52 4.81
CA VAL A 54 -1.74 57.54 5.31
C VAL A 54 -0.94 56.49 4.54
N ASP A 55 0.38 56.52 4.62
CA ASP A 55 1.20 55.45 4.07
C ASP A 55 0.94 54.15 4.83
N ILE A 56 0.60 53.08 4.11
CA ILE A 56 0.26 51.77 4.66
C ILE A 56 1.39 50.80 4.27
N PRO A 57 2.27 50.37 5.20
CA PRO A 57 3.28 49.34 4.92
C PRO A 57 2.69 48.01 4.42
N LYS A 58 3.57 47.16 3.87
CA LYS A 58 3.24 45.77 3.48
C LYS A 58 2.73 44.98 4.70
N SER A 59 1.82 44.04 4.45
CA SER A 59 1.20 43.13 5.42
C SER A 59 0.34 43.84 6.48
N GLN A 60 -0.19 45.03 6.18
CA GLN A 60 -1.12 45.73 7.05
C GLN A 60 -2.56 45.59 6.54
N SER A 61 -3.52 45.46 7.45
CA SER A 61 -4.94 45.35 7.11
C SER A 61 -5.53 46.69 6.64
N LEU A 62 -6.36 46.64 5.60
CA LEU A 62 -7.15 47.77 5.13
C LEU A 62 -8.43 47.91 5.96
N THR A 63 -8.62 49.09 6.54
CA THR A 63 -9.76 49.40 7.42
C THR A 63 -10.34 50.76 7.05
N ARG A 64 -11.58 51.05 7.46
CA ARG A 64 -12.24 52.33 7.13
C ARG A 64 -11.48 53.55 7.69
N GLU A 65 -10.68 53.33 8.72
CA GLU A 65 -9.87 54.35 9.37
C GLU A 65 -8.66 54.74 8.51
N ASN A 66 -8.05 53.80 7.77
CA ASN A 66 -6.83 54.03 7.01
C ASN A 66 -7.04 54.25 5.50
N VAL A 67 -8.25 54.07 4.97
CA VAL A 67 -8.60 54.42 3.57
C VAL A 67 -9.71 55.48 3.46
N ALA A 68 -9.82 56.08 2.28
CA ALA A 68 -10.87 57.03 1.89
C ALA A 68 -11.34 56.77 0.45
N ALA A 69 -12.55 57.23 0.11
CA ALA A 69 -13.00 57.34 -1.27
C ALA A 69 -12.51 58.66 -1.88
N MET A 70 -12.03 58.63 -3.12
CA MET A 70 -11.58 59.79 -3.88
C MET A 70 -12.10 59.70 -5.31
N ASP A 71 -12.72 60.77 -5.80
CA ASP A 71 -13.19 60.85 -7.17
C ASP A 71 -12.07 61.29 -8.11
N MET A 72 -11.73 60.44 -9.07
CA MET A 72 -10.68 60.72 -10.06
C MET A 72 -11.20 60.55 -11.49
N PRO A 73 -10.74 61.35 -12.46
CA PRO A 73 -11.05 61.12 -13.86
C PRO A 73 -10.54 59.75 -14.30
N ARG A 74 -11.38 58.98 -15.01
CA ARG A 74 -11.06 57.62 -15.46
C ARG A 74 -9.75 57.50 -16.23
N GLU A 75 -9.34 58.55 -16.93
CA GLU A 75 -8.10 58.60 -17.73
C GLU A 75 -6.82 58.53 -16.89
N TYR A 76 -6.87 58.93 -15.62
CA TYR A 76 -5.72 58.89 -14.70
C TYR A 76 -5.68 57.63 -13.82
N LEU A 77 -6.70 56.78 -13.92
CA LEU A 77 -6.80 55.56 -13.12
C LEU A 77 -6.12 54.39 -13.82
N PRO A 78 -5.32 53.58 -13.10
CA PRO A 78 -4.85 52.31 -13.63
C PRO A 78 -6.05 51.39 -13.91
N SER A 79 -5.90 50.51 -14.90
CA SER A 79 -6.98 49.61 -15.35
C SER A 79 -7.49 48.65 -14.27
N ASN A 80 -6.69 48.42 -13.23
CA ASN A 80 -6.98 47.55 -12.09
C ASN A 80 -7.15 48.32 -10.77
N ALA A 81 -7.50 49.60 -10.83
CA ALA A 81 -7.85 50.39 -9.65
C ALA A 81 -9.07 49.79 -8.93
N VAL A 82 -9.04 49.85 -7.61
CA VAL A 82 -10.15 49.43 -6.76
C VAL A 82 -11.18 50.54 -6.67
N LEU A 83 -12.41 50.22 -7.06
CA LEU A 83 -13.55 51.12 -7.00
C LEU A 83 -14.16 51.14 -5.59
N THR A 84 -14.83 52.23 -5.24
CA THR A 84 -15.51 52.33 -3.93
C THR A 84 -16.58 51.26 -3.74
N ASP A 85 -17.25 50.84 -4.82
CA ASP A 85 -18.26 49.76 -4.80
C ASP A 85 -17.68 48.40 -4.39
N ASP A 86 -16.37 48.21 -4.57
CA ASP A 86 -15.67 46.98 -4.20
C ASP A 86 -15.18 46.96 -2.75
N TRP A 87 -15.45 48.02 -1.96
CA TRP A 87 -15.02 48.10 -0.56
C TRP A 87 -15.38 46.87 0.30
N PRO A 88 -16.60 46.28 0.22
CA PRO A 88 -16.94 45.10 1.00
C PRO A 88 -16.02 43.90 0.76
N LYS A 89 -15.37 43.84 -0.41
CA LYS A 89 -14.39 42.80 -0.73
C LYS A 89 -13.04 43.11 -0.07
N LEU A 90 -12.66 44.37 0.07
CA LEU A 90 -11.35 44.80 0.59
C LEU A 90 -11.26 44.90 2.11
N GLU A 91 -12.39 45.04 2.80
CA GLU A 91 -12.41 45.25 4.25
C GLU A 91 -11.66 44.12 4.97
N ASN A 92 -10.67 44.49 5.79
CA ASN A 92 -9.76 43.60 6.53
C ASN A 92 -8.71 42.83 5.71
N ARG A 93 -8.61 43.02 4.39
CA ARG A 93 -7.54 42.40 3.60
C ARG A 93 -6.17 43.00 3.88
N MET A 94 -5.11 42.20 3.70
CA MET A 94 -3.74 42.66 3.87
C MET A 94 -3.15 43.23 2.57
N THR A 95 -2.29 44.22 2.72
CA THR A 95 -1.49 44.78 1.62
C THR A 95 -0.33 43.83 1.25
N LEU A 96 -0.14 43.56 -0.04
CA LEU A 96 1.01 42.77 -0.55
C LEU A 96 2.26 43.62 -0.75
N GLN A 97 2.08 44.94 -0.87
CA GLN A 97 3.11 45.95 -1.08
C GLN A 97 2.81 47.20 -0.24
N ALA A 98 3.80 48.08 -0.04
CA ALA A 98 3.56 49.34 0.65
C ALA A 98 2.71 50.28 -0.24
N LEU A 99 1.63 50.81 0.32
CA LEU A 99 0.74 51.77 -0.33
C LEU A 99 1.06 53.19 0.14
N GLN A 100 1.07 54.14 -0.77
CA GLN A 100 1.32 55.54 -0.47
C GLN A 100 0.01 56.31 -0.32
N ASN A 101 -0.01 57.29 0.58
CA ASN A 101 -1.12 58.21 0.79
C ASN A 101 -1.59 58.84 -0.54
N GLY A 102 -2.91 58.83 -0.75
CA GLY A 102 -3.56 59.50 -1.88
C GLY A 102 -3.42 58.80 -3.23
N ARG A 103 -2.72 57.66 -3.32
CA ARG A 103 -2.66 56.86 -4.56
C ARG A 103 -3.80 55.85 -4.62
N PRO A 104 -4.46 55.66 -5.78
CA PRO A 104 -5.45 54.60 -5.96
C PRO A 104 -4.88 53.23 -5.62
N ILE A 105 -5.58 52.50 -4.77
CA ILE A 105 -5.26 51.10 -4.47
C ILE A 105 -5.59 50.27 -5.70
N THR A 106 -4.72 49.32 -6.03
CA THR A 106 -4.91 48.40 -7.15
C THR A 106 -5.10 46.96 -6.66
N TRP A 107 -5.80 46.14 -7.44
CA TRP A 107 -6.09 44.74 -7.09
C TRP A 107 -4.86 43.83 -6.96
N ASP A 108 -3.71 44.23 -7.50
CA ASP A 108 -2.43 43.52 -7.37
C ASP A 108 -1.65 43.92 -6.10
N ALA A 109 -1.98 45.05 -5.50
CA ALA A 109 -1.35 45.53 -4.27
C ALA A 109 -2.04 45.01 -3.00
N VAL A 110 -3.18 44.32 -3.15
CA VAL A 110 -4.00 43.76 -2.07
C VAL A 110 -4.16 42.26 -2.28
N GLU A 111 -4.26 41.53 -1.17
CA GLU A 111 -4.55 40.11 -1.16
C GLU A 111 -5.81 39.76 -1.99
N ARG A 112 -5.70 38.80 -2.90
CA ARG A 112 -6.86 38.25 -3.63
C ARG A 112 -7.68 37.36 -2.69
N ASP A 113 -8.95 37.10 -3.02
CA ASP A 113 -9.76 36.17 -2.22
C ASP A 113 -9.02 34.82 -2.17
N GLY A 114 -8.74 34.35 -0.95
CA GLY A 114 -8.13 33.04 -0.74
C GLY A 114 -6.63 32.94 -1.02
N VAL A 115 -5.81 33.97 -0.76
CA VAL A 115 -4.38 33.71 -0.52
C VAL A 115 -4.27 33.00 0.82
N SER A 116 -4.38 31.68 0.76
CA SER A 116 -4.22 30.79 1.89
C SER A 116 -2.97 31.17 2.67
N ARG A 117 -3.12 31.52 3.95
CA ARG A 117 -1.96 31.47 4.87
C ARG A 117 -1.28 30.12 4.65
N PHE A 118 0.03 30.01 4.72
CA PHE A 118 0.70 28.70 4.54
C PHE A 118 0.10 27.60 5.46
N SER A 119 -0.40 28.01 6.63
CA SER A 119 -1.17 27.16 7.56
C SER A 119 -2.49 26.61 7.02
N GLU A 120 -3.12 27.28 6.06
CA GLU A 120 -4.38 26.87 5.42
C GLU A 120 -4.14 25.83 4.30
N THR A 121 -2.91 25.65 3.83
CA THR A 121 -2.53 24.54 2.94
C THR A 121 -2.41 23.22 3.70
N VAL A 122 -2.32 23.28 5.03
CA VAL A 122 -2.18 22.09 5.88
C VAL A 122 -3.54 21.48 6.13
N GLU A 123 -3.69 20.18 5.85
CA GLU A 123 -4.93 19.45 6.11
C GLU A 123 -5.36 19.56 7.59
N LEU A 124 -6.67 19.69 7.81
CA LEU A 124 -7.25 19.68 9.15
C LEU A 124 -6.84 18.41 9.91
N GLY A 125 -6.34 18.59 11.13
CA GLY A 125 -5.85 17.48 11.97
C GLY A 125 -4.38 17.10 11.75
N LYS A 126 -3.73 17.60 10.69
CA LYS A 126 -2.29 17.47 10.48
C LYS A 126 -1.53 18.70 11.00
N ARG A 127 -0.21 18.59 11.08
CA ARG A 127 0.75 19.67 11.37
C ARG A 127 1.92 19.53 10.41
N VAL A 128 2.53 20.65 10.09
CA VAL A 128 3.78 20.66 9.33
C VAL A 128 4.93 20.77 10.32
N LYS A 129 5.90 19.85 10.22
CA LYS A 129 7.17 19.95 10.93
C LYS A 129 8.31 19.94 9.92
N THR A 130 9.21 20.91 10.02
CA THR A 130 10.48 20.88 9.30
C THR A 130 11.49 20.07 10.11
N VAL A 131 12.08 19.03 9.50
CA VAL A 131 13.10 18.17 10.10
C VAL A 131 14.42 18.32 9.36
N LYS A 132 15.54 18.19 10.09
CA LYS A 132 16.87 18.11 9.51
C LYS A 132 17.23 16.64 9.27
N VAL A 133 17.65 16.31 8.05
CA VAL A 133 18.13 14.96 7.70
C VAL A 133 19.60 15.02 7.28
N SER A 134 20.40 14.06 7.77
CA SER A 134 21.86 14.10 7.65
C SER A 134 22.36 13.71 6.25
N LYS A 135 21.65 12.84 5.53
CA LYS A 135 22.09 12.40 4.20
C LYS A 135 20.93 11.98 3.30
N ILE A 136 20.53 12.84 2.35
CA ILE A 136 19.74 12.43 1.19
C ILE A 136 20.73 11.90 0.14
N ASN A 137 21.19 10.67 0.30
CA ASN A 137 22.28 10.12 -0.51
C ASN A 137 21.92 9.87 -1.99
N SER A 138 20.69 10.10 -2.47
CA SER A 138 20.32 9.75 -3.86
C SER A 138 19.25 10.59 -4.57
N PHE A 139 18.64 11.62 -3.95
CA PHE A 139 17.56 12.42 -4.56
C PHE A 139 17.70 13.93 -4.44
N ASP A 140 18.92 14.44 -4.28
CA ASP A 140 19.17 15.88 -4.14
C ASP A 140 18.63 16.68 -5.34
N GLY A 141 17.51 17.40 -5.14
CA GLY A 141 16.77 18.10 -6.19
C GLY A 141 15.70 17.30 -6.94
N MET A 142 15.47 16.03 -6.58
CA MET A 142 14.43 15.17 -7.19
C MET A 142 13.17 15.06 -6.33
N LEU A 143 13.25 15.27 -5.01
CA LEU A 143 12.08 15.32 -4.14
C LEU A 143 11.17 16.49 -4.52
N ARG A 144 9.90 16.20 -4.74
CA ARG A 144 8.86 17.17 -5.06
C ARG A 144 7.81 17.21 -3.96
N PRO A 145 7.14 18.35 -3.76
CA PRO A 145 5.92 18.41 -2.96
C PRO A 145 4.92 17.32 -3.41
N GLY A 146 4.41 16.55 -2.46
CA GLY A 146 3.51 15.43 -2.68
C GLY A 146 4.19 14.05 -2.78
N ASP A 147 5.52 13.99 -2.83
CA ASP A 147 6.25 12.73 -2.72
C ASP A 147 6.07 12.12 -1.32
N ARG A 148 6.15 10.79 -1.24
CA ARG A 148 6.05 10.04 0.02
C ARG A 148 7.41 9.50 0.41
N ILE A 149 7.74 9.55 1.70
CA ILE A 149 9.01 9.07 2.24
C ILE A 149 8.79 8.20 3.47
N ASP A 150 9.76 7.34 3.74
CA ASP A 150 9.95 6.67 5.02
C ASP A 150 11.12 7.35 5.75
N LEU A 151 10.99 7.50 7.07
CA LEU A 151 11.97 8.17 7.94
C LEU A 151 12.61 7.11 8.83
N LEU A 152 13.87 6.82 8.57
CA LEU A 152 14.72 5.98 9.40
C LEU A 152 15.48 6.84 10.40
N GLY A 153 15.79 6.27 11.56
CA GLY A 153 16.60 6.92 12.58
C GLY A 153 17.72 6.00 13.04
N THR A 154 18.91 6.57 13.18
CA THR A 154 20.08 5.92 13.78
C THR A 154 20.22 6.43 15.21
N PHE A 155 20.19 5.52 16.17
CA PHE A 155 20.22 5.81 17.60
C PHE A 155 21.32 5.00 18.28
N SER A 156 21.81 5.48 19.43
CA SER A 156 22.55 4.62 20.36
C SER A 156 21.58 3.63 21.02
N ALA A 157 21.97 2.37 21.16
CA ALA A 157 21.16 1.34 21.78
C ALA A 157 20.88 1.69 23.25
N THR A 158 21.84 2.32 23.96
CA THR A 158 21.61 2.80 25.33
C THR A 158 20.50 3.86 25.43
N ASP A 159 20.43 4.79 24.48
CA ASP A 159 19.43 5.87 24.45
C ASP A 159 18.00 5.35 24.23
N ILE A 160 17.88 4.18 23.58
CA ILE A 160 16.60 3.49 23.35
C ILE A 160 16.34 2.36 24.36
N GLY A 161 17.13 2.28 25.44
CA GLY A 161 16.93 1.34 26.55
C GLY A 161 17.34 -0.10 26.25
N MET A 162 18.22 -0.31 25.26
CA MET A 162 18.79 -1.60 24.93
C MET A 162 20.12 -1.84 25.66
N GLN A 163 20.49 -3.11 25.76
CA GLN A 163 21.72 -3.52 26.40
C GLN A 163 22.88 -3.44 25.41
N GLU A 164 23.96 -2.73 25.80
CA GLU A 164 25.17 -2.63 24.99
C GLU A 164 25.73 -4.01 24.65
N GLN A 165 26.04 -4.22 23.38
CA GLN A 165 26.82 -5.38 22.94
C GLN A 165 28.31 -5.08 23.05
N LEU A 166 29.01 -5.82 23.91
CA LEU A 166 30.46 -5.76 24.01
C LEU A 166 31.11 -6.09 22.65
N ASN A 167 32.01 -5.20 22.20
CA ASN A 167 32.79 -5.28 20.95
C ASN A 167 32.08 -4.91 19.64
N TYR A 168 30.83 -4.45 19.67
CA TYR A 168 30.15 -3.89 18.49
C TYR A 168 29.81 -2.42 18.72
N SER A 169 29.64 -1.65 17.65
CA SER A 169 29.12 -0.29 17.77
C SER A 169 27.70 -0.32 18.30
N ASP A 170 27.37 0.61 19.18
CA ASP A 170 26.06 0.73 19.83
C ASP A 170 24.98 1.33 18.91
N GLU A 171 25.23 1.43 17.60
CA GLU A 171 24.29 2.04 16.67
C GLU A 171 23.19 1.07 16.24
N VAL A 172 21.94 1.54 16.35
CA VAL A 172 20.74 0.82 15.93
C VAL A 172 19.97 1.68 14.95
N VAL A 173 19.62 1.11 13.80
CA VAL A 173 18.72 1.73 12.83
C VAL A 173 17.31 1.16 13.00
N ILE A 174 16.33 2.04 13.14
CA ILE A 174 14.91 1.68 13.18
C ILE A 174 14.09 2.59 12.28
N THR A 175 12.93 2.11 11.83
CA THR A 175 11.95 2.96 11.17
C THR A 175 11.20 3.83 12.19
N VAL A 176 11.33 5.14 12.07
CA VAL A 176 10.66 6.13 12.93
C VAL A 176 9.23 6.35 12.46
N LEU A 177 9.05 6.58 11.15
CA LEU A 177 7.77 6.77 10.48
C LEU A 177 7.82 6.24 9.04
N GLU A 178 6.67 5.81 8.54
CA GLU A 178 6.50 5.36 7.16
C GLU A 178 5.40 6.15 6.46
N ASN A 179 5.48 6.21 5.13
CA ASN A 179 4.44 6.74 4.26
C ASN A 179 4.05 8.19 4.59
N ILE A 180 5.06 9.04 4.81
CA ILE A 180 4.89 10.45 5.17
C ILE A 180 4.98 11.34 3.94
N GLU A 181 4.07 12.29 3.83
CA GLU A 181 4.04 13.25 2.72
C GLU A 181 5.02 14.40 2.94
N VAL A 182 5.79 14.69 1.89
CA VAL A 182 6.68 15.84 1.82
C VAL A 182 5.89 17.03 1.29
N LEU A 183 5.75 18.07 2.12
CA LEU A 183 5.14 19.33 1.72
C LEU A 183 6.15 20.22 0.97
N ALA A 184 7.39 20.26 1.46
CA ALA A 184 8.47 21.01 0.83
C ALA A 184 9.83 20.39 1.19
N ALA A 185 10.79 20.51 0.28
CA ALA A 185 12.18 20.16 0.51
C ALA A 185 13.05 21.39 0.18
N GLY A 186 14.03 21.69 1.04
CA GLY A 186 14.92 22.83 0.86
C GLY A 186 16.28 22.57 1.49
N ARG A 187 17.28 23.38 1.12
CA ARG A 187 18.64 23.30 1.70
C ARG A 187 18.83 24.41 2.72
N GLU A 188 19.48 24.12 3.84
CA GLU A 188 19.84 25.11 4.88
C GLU A 188 21.37 25.14 5.00
N ASP A 189 21.99 26.32 4.90
CA ASP A 189 23.43 26.45 5.19
C ASP A 189 23.71 26.46 6.70
N SER A 190 24.99 26.34 7.07
CA SER A 190 25.46 26.44 8.46
C SER A 190 25.15 27.80 9.13
N GLY A 191 24.75 28.81 8.35
CA GLY A 191 24.29 30.11 8.83
C GLY A 191 22.76 30.24 8.96
N GLY A 192 22.00 29.15 8.77
CA GLY A 192 20.54 29.13 8.88
C GLY A 192 19.79 29.74 7.70
N ARG A 193 20.44 30.03 6.57
CA ARG A 193 19.78 30.54 5.37
C ARG A 193 19.16 29.38 4.60
N LYS A 194 17.85 29.49 4.35
CA LYS A 194 17.07 28.54 3.57
C LYS A 194 17.17 28.89 2.09
N TYR A 195 17.67 27.97 1.28
CA TYR A 195 17.70 28.06 -0.18
C TYR A 195 16.52 27.24 -0.71
N GLU A 196 15.43 27.94 -1.04
CA GLU A 196 14.22 27.26 -1.53
C GLU A 196 14.28 26.90 -3.03
N ASN A 197 15.17 27.48 -3.85
CA ASN A 197 15.11 27.26 -5.31
C ASN A 197 16.42 27.47 -6.10
N TYR A 198 17.60 27.56 -5.47
CA TYR A 198 18.83 27.94 -6.20
C TYR A 198 19.79 26.76 -6.38
N PHE A 199 19.81 26.21 -7.60
CA PHE A 199 20.93 25.40 -8.09
C PHE A 199 22.02 26.34 -8.57
N ASP A 200 22.87 26.85 -7.66
CA ASP A 200 24.11 27.47 -8.12
C ASP A 200 25.05 26.37 -8.61
N ARG A 201 25.18 26.24 -9.93
CA ARG A 201 26.18 25.36 -10.57
C ARG A 201 27.54 26.06 -10.73
N SER A 202 27.74 27.24 -10.13
CA SER A 202 28.85 28.12 -10.48
C SER A 202 29.59 28.79 -9.31
N THR A 203 29.57 28.23 -8.09
CA THR A 203 30.50 28.69 -7.04
C THR A 203 31.74 27.79 -6.94
N PRO A 204 32.94 28.29 -7.31
CA PRO A 204 34.23 27.67 -7.04
C PRO A 204 34.61 27.61 -5.55
N ASP A 205 33.83 28.26 -4.69
CA ASP A 205 34.03 28.28 -3.25
C ASP A 205 33.12 27.22 -2.61
N GLY A 206 33.69 26.05 -2.34
CA GLY A 206 33.01 24.92 -1.72
C GLY A 206 32.43 25.25 -0.33
N PHE A 207 31.21 25.79 -0.29
CA PHE A 207 30.39 25.80 0.90
C PHE A 207 29.88 24.38 1.17
N ASN A 208 30.37 23.80 2.26
CA ASN A 208 30.03 22.47 2.74
C ASN A 208 28.56 22.45 3.22
N MET A 209 27.64 22.09 2.32
CA MET A 209 26.20 22.02 2.61
C MET A 209 25.87 20.65 3.21
N ASN A 210 25.80 20.56 4.54
CA ASN A 210 25.76 19.28 5.26
C ASN A 210 24.35 18.74 5.54
N PHE A 211 23.27 19.53 5.39
CA PHE A 211 21.93 19.11 5.80
C PHE A 211 20.84 19.51 4.80
N SER A 212 19.90 18.61 4.55
CA SER A 212 18.65 18.91 3.85
C SER A 212 17.53 19.08 4.87
N THR A 213 16.64 20.05 4.62
CA THR A 213 15.44 20.29 5.44
C THR A 213 14.22 19.77 4.71
N LEU A 214 13.40 18.99 5.41
CA LEU A 214 12.17 18.42 4.86
C LEU A 214 11.00 18.91 5.71
N SER A 215 10.04 19.57 5.08
CA SER A 215 8.77 19.93 5.72
C SER A 215 7.78 18.81 5.48
N LEU A 216 7.38 18.13 6.55
CA LEU A 216 6.58 16.92 6.52
C LEU A 216 5.18 17.17 7.08
N THR A 217 4.17 16.57 6.45
CA THR A 217 2.78 16.61 6.93
C THR A 217 2.53 15.45 7.88
N LEU A 218 2.38 15.75 9.17
CA LEU A 218 2.36 14.78 10.28
C LEU A 218 1.08 14.90 11.13
N THR A 219 0.65 13.80 11.75
CA THR A 219 -0.32 13.85 12.86
C THR A 219 0.35 14.34 14.15
N PRO A 220 -0.40 14.81 15.17
CA PRO A 220 0.21 15.31 16.42
C PRO A 220 1.08 14.28 17.13
N GLN A 221 0.66 13.01 17.13
CA GLN A 221 1.46 11.92 17.71
C GLN A 221 2.74 11.68 16.92
N GLN A 222 2.67 11.74 15.59
CA GLN A 222 3.85 11.63 14.72
C GLN A 222 4.83 12.79 14.92
N VAL A 223 4.35 14.02 15.12
CA VAL A 223 5.20 15.17 15.45
C VAL A 223 6.01 14.91 16.72
N ALA A 224 5.35 14.44 17.78
CA ALA A 224 6.03 14.13 19.05
C ALA A 224 7.08 13.02 18.89
N ARG A 225 6.77 11.97 18.11
CA ARG A 225 7.71 10.89 17.81
C ARG A 225 8.95 11.39 17.05
N VAL A 226 8.73 12.20 16.01
CA VAL A 226 9.83 12.77 15.20
C VAL A 226 10.67 13.74 16.01
N GLU A 227 10.06 14.54 16.89
CA GLU A 227 10.78 15.41 17.84
C GLU A 227 11.69 14.63 18.80
N LEU A 228 11.22 13.49 19.30
CA LEU A 228 12.05 12.65 20.15
C LEU A 228 13.19 12.02 19.34
N ALA A 229 12.88 11.49 18.16
CA ALA A 229 13.86 10.87 17.27
C ALA A 229 14.96 11.85 16.84
N GLU A 230 14.61 13.09 16.48
CA GLU A 230 15.57 14.14 16.12
C GLU A 230 16.49 14.54 17.28
N LYS A 231 16.04 14.39 18.53
CA LYS A 231 16.88 14.65 19.72
C LYS A 231 17.77 13.48 20.10
N ALA A 232 17.30 12.26 19.84
CA ALA A 232 17.98 11.03 20.24
C ALA A 232 19.04 10.57 19.23
N GLY A 233 18.97 11.02 17.97
CA GLY A 233 19.90 10.54 16.96
C GLY A 233 19.75 11.23 15.61
N GLU A 234 20.32 10.61 14.58
CA GLU A 234 20.28 11.13 13.21
C GLU A 234 19.11 10.55 12.43
N LEU A 235 18.47 11.40 11.61
CA LEU A 235 17.36 11.00 10.75
C LEU A 235 17.80 10.88 9.29
N VAL A 236 17.36 9.81 8.63
CA VAL A 236 17.57 9.52 7.22
C VAL A 236 16.22 9.36 6.52
N ALA A 237 16.03 10.06 5.42
CA ALA A 237 14.82 9.94 4.60
C ALA A 237 15.04 9.01 3.40
N VAL A 238 14.11 8.08 3.19
CA VAL A 238 14.09 7.13 2.07
C VAL A 238 12.87 7.42 1.21
N LEU A 239 13.05 7.52 -0.11
CA LEU A 239 11.94 7.78 -1.02
C LEU A 239 11.05 6.54 -1.17
N ARG A 240 9.75 6.73 -0.95
CA ARG A 240 8.73 5.69 -1.11
C ARG A 240 7.97 5.91 -2.40
N ASN A 241 7.67 4.83 -3.12
CA ASN A 241 6.78 4.93 -4.28
C ASN A 241 5.38 5.39 -3.80
N PRO A 242 4.77 6.43 -4.39
CA PRO A 242 3.48 6.96 -3.93
C PRO A 242 2.32 5.96 -4.10
N LYS A 243 2.49 4.91 -4.91
CA LYS A 243 1.52 3.83 -5.09
C LYS A 243 1.76 2.63 -4.18
N ASP A 244 2.88 2.60 -3.47
CA ASP A 244 3.24 1.49 -2.59
C ASP A 244 2.53 1.62 -1.24
N THR A 245 1.78 0.57 -0.92
CA THR A 245 0.98 0.41 0.29
C THR A 245 1.47 -0.75 1.17
N SER A 246 2.65 -1.30 0.87
CA SER A 246 3.30 -2.30 1.71
C SER A 246 3.54 -1.76 3.13
N ALA A 247 3.53 -2.64 4.12
CA ALA A 247 3.78 -2.27 5.50
C ALA A 247 4.86 -3.20 6.06
N ASP A 248 6.02 -3.19 5.40
CA ASP A 248 7.17 -3.95 5.84
C ASP A 248 7.86 -3.19 6.95
N LYS A 249 7.61 -3.61 8.18
CA LYS A 249 8.29 -3.04 9.33
C LYS A 249 9.74 -3.47 9.27
N LEU A 250 10.63 -2.52 8.99
CA LEU A 250 12.05 -2.71 9.26
C LEU A 250 12.17 -3.04 10.75
N GLY A 251 12.74 -4.20 11.06
CA GLY A 251 13.13 -4.54 12.41
C GLY A 251 14.22 -3.61 12.94
N GLN A 252 14.76 -3.94 14.11
CA GLN A 252 15.96 -3.29 14.59
C GLN A 252 17.14 -3.84 13.82
N VAL A 253 17.85 -2.96 13.10
CA VAL A 253 19.05 -3.34 12.36
C VAL A 253 20.26 -2.83 13.15
N MET A 254 21.08 -3.77 13.62
CA MET A 254 22.33 -3.50 14.32
C MET A 254 23.52 -3.78 13.41
N VAL A 255 24.72 -3.35 13.81
CA VAL A 255 25.93 -3.66 13.04
C VAL A 255 26.23 -5.16 12.98
N SER A 256 25.83 -5.93 14.00
CA SER A 256 25.85 -7.39 13.96
C SER A 256 25.00 -7.97 12.82
N SER A 257 23.84 -7.35 12.54
CA SER A 257 22.93 -7.76 11.47
C SER A 257 23.50 -7.54 10.06
N LEU A 258 24.57 -6.75 9.90
CA LEU A 258 25.24 -6.58 8.60
C LEU A 258 26.04 -7.81 8.16
N LEU A 259 26.35 -8.70 9.10
CA LEU A 259 27.04 -9.96 8.83
C LEU A 259 26.08 -11.11 8.56
N ASP A 260 24.81 -10.95 8.94
CA ASP A 260 23.76 -11.91 8.66
C ASP A 260 23.38 -11.85 7.17
N PRO A 261 23.09 -12.99 6.53
CA PRO A 261 22.53 -12.97 5.19
C PRO A 261 21.21 -12.19 5.22
N LEU A 262 21.04 -11.29 4.24
CA LEU A 262 19.78 -10.56 4.08
C LEU A 262 18.62 -11.56 4.01
N PRO A 263 17.47 -11.25 4.62
CA PRO A 263 16.29 -12.07 4.46
C PRO A 263 15.98 -12.22 2.97
N ALA A 264 15.67 -13.44 2.53
CA ALA A 264 15.34 -13.69 1.14
C ALA A 264 14.13 -12.83 0.75
N GLU A 265 14.26 -12.06 -0.33
CA GLU A 265 13.14 -11.31 -0.88
C GLU A 265 12.06 -12.30 -1.31
N THR A 266 10.86 -12.12 -0.75
CA THR A 266 9.71 -12.95 -1.09
C THR A 266 8.69 -12.15 -1.87
N VAL A 267 7.98 -12.84 -2.75
CA VAL A 267 6.99 -12.27 -3.65
C VAL A 267 5.66 -12.95 -3.39
N ASP A 268 4.66 -12.12 -3.11
CA ASP A 268 3.28 -12.56 -3.05
C ASP A 268 2.66 -12.43 -4.45
N VAL A 269 1.82 -13.39 -4.86
CA VAL A 269 1.16 -13.41 -6.17
C VAL A 269 -0.30 -13.85 -6.09
N VAL A 270 -1.06 -13.49 -7.12
CA VAL A 270 -2.41 -14.01 -7.36
C VAL A 270 -2.36 -14.96 -8.54
N LEU A 271 -2.90 -16.16 -8.37
CA LEU A 271 -3.07 -17.18 -9.40
C LEU A 271 -4.53 -17.28 -9.82
N ASP A 272 -4.80 -17.52 -11.11
CA ASP A 272 -6.14 -17.89 -11.57
C ASP A 272 -6.49 -19.37 -11.26
N ALA A 273 -7.65 -19.80 -11.73
CA ALA A 273 -8.13 -21.18 -11.56
C ALA A 273 -7.23 -22.22 -12.24
N ASP A 274 -6.50 -21.84 -13.29
CA ASP A 274 -5.58 -22.70 -14.04
C ASP A 274 -4.16 -22.68 -13.45
N GLY A 275 -3.95 -21.92 -12.36
CA GLY A 275 -2.68 -21.79 -11.65
C GLY A 275 -1.71 -20.79 -12.28
N LYS A 276 -2.15 -19.98 -13.24
CA LYS A 276 -1.33 -18.96 -13.90
C LYS A 276 -1.27 -17.69 -13.06
N VAL A 277 -0.08 -17.07 -13.02
CA VAL A 277 0.14 -15.81 -12.30
C VAL A 277 -0.58 -14.66 -13.00
N LEU A 278 -1.58 -14.08 -12.32
CA LEU A 278 -2.31 -12.89 -12.74
C LEU A 278 -1.54 -11.61 -12.42
N GLY A 279 -0.90 -11.56 -11.25
CA GLY A 279 -0.13 -10.40 -10.82
C GLY A 279 0.58 -10.60 -9.48
N ARG A 280 1.56 -9.74 -9.19
CA ARG A 280 2.25 -9.66 -7.91
C ARG A 280 1.45 -8.82 -6.92
N ILE A 281 1.47 -9.17 -5.65
CA ILE A 281 0.81 -8.43 -4.58
C ILE A 281 1.84 -7.50 -3.96
N VAL A 282 1.51 -6.22 -3.87
CA VAL A 282 2.33 -5.19 -3.23
C VAL A 282 1.42 -4.44 -2.26
N GLY A 283 1.59 -4.69 -0.96
CA GLY A 283 0.68 -4.21 0.07
C GLY A 283 -0.73 -4.74 -0.14
N ASP A 284 -1.69 -3.83 -0.35
CA ASP A 284 -3.09 -4.15 -0.65
C ASP A 284 -3.39 -4.24 -2.15
N LYS A 285 -2.40 -4.12 -3.04
CA LYS A 285 -2.62 -4.00 -4.50
C LYS A 285 -2.14 -5.22 -5.24
N VAL A 286 -2.87 -5.59 -6.29
CA VAL A 286 -2.45 -6.61 -7.26
C VAL A 286 -1.95 -5.91 -8.51
N VAL A 287 -0.66 -6.08 -8.81
CA VAL A 287 0.07 -5.46 -9.91
C VAL A 287 0.31 -6.49 -11.01
N GLY A 288 -0.27 -6.28 -12.19
CA GLY A 288 -0.08 -7.17 -13.33
C GLY A 288 1.33 -7.05 -13.93
N ALA A 289 1.67 -7.96 -14.84
CA ALA A 289 2.99 -8.01 -15.51
C ALA A 289 3.38 -6.70 -16.25
N ASN A 290 2.41 -5.86 -16.60
CA ASN A 290 2.63 -4.55 -17.23
C ASN A 290 2.83 -3.39 -16.23
N GLY A 291 2.93 -3.68 -14.92
CA GLY A 291 3.05 -2.68 -13.86
C GLY A 291 1.77 -1.91 -13.55
N ARG A 292 0.63 -2.26 -14.15
CA ARG A 292 -0.67 -1.66 -13.83
C ARG A 292 -1.34 -2.41 -12.69
N ILE A 293 -2.06 -1.67 -11.86
CA ILE A 293 -2.90 -2.24 -10.82
C ILE A 293 -4.12 -2.88 -11.50
N ILE A 294 -4.29 -4.18 -11.29
CA ILE A 294 -5.39 -4.99 -11.86
C ILE A 294 -6.42 -5.40 -10.80
N GLY A 295 -6.10 -5.20 -9.52
CA GLY A 295 -6.98 -5.49 -8.40
C GLY A 295 -6.42 -5.03 -7.06
N ARG A 296 -7.10 -5.39 -5.98
CA ARG A 296 -6.73 -5.11 -4.59
C ARG A 296 -7.11 -6.26 -3.66
N ILE A 297 -6.45 -6.34 -2.52
CA ILE A 297 -6.74 -7.31 -1.46
C ILE A 297 -7.79 -6.72 -0.53
N ILE A 298 -8.94 -7.38 -0.40
CA ILE A 298 -10.01 -7.01 0.52
C ILE A 298 -10.38 -8.26 1.31
N ASP A 299 -10.38 -8.17 2.65
CA ASP A 299 -10.72 -9.29 3.54
C ASP A 299 -9.97 -10.58 3.23
N GLY A 300 -8.69 -10.46 2.82
CA GLY A 300 -7.83 -11.58 2.47
C GLY A 300 -8.08 -12.19 1.09
N GLN A 301 -8.93 -11.59 0.25
CA GLN A 301 -9.21 -12.03 -1.12
C GLN A 301 -8.68 -11.04 -2.16
N ALA A 302 -8.20 -11.56 -3.30
CA ALA A 302 -7.80 -10.74 -4.44
C ALA A 302 -9.02 -10.38 -5.30
N ILE A 303 -9.42 -9.11 -5.28
CA ILE A 303 -10.59 -8.59 -5.98
C ILE A 303 -10.18 -7.68 -7.13
N GLY A 304 -10.69 -7.95 -8.32
CA GLY A 304 -10.42 -7.21 -9.53
C GLY A 304 -11.11 -5.85 -9.58
N LEU A 305 -10.76 -5.04 -10.57
CA LEU A 305 -11.42 -3.75 -10.81
C LEU A 305 -12.92 -3.88 -11.15
N ASP A 306 -13.35 -5.05 -11.57
CA ASP A 306 -14.75 -5.42 -11.83
C ASP A 306 -15.51 -5.85 -10.57
N GLY A 307 -14.84 -5.90 -9.41
CA GLY A 307 -15.41 -6.34 -8.14
C GLY A 307 -15.51 -7.85 -7.97
N LYS A 308 -14.95 -8.65 -8.89
CA LYS A 308 -14.95 -10.13 -8.78
C LYS A 308 -13.65 -10.64 -8.17
N VAL A 309 -13.73 -11.83 -7.56
CA VAL A 309 -12.53 -12.54 -7.10
C VAL A 309 -11.70 -12.95 -8.32
N MET A 310 -10.45 -12.53 -8.34
CA MET A 310 -9.52 -12.79 -9.43
C MET A 310 -8.93 -14.19 -9.36
N GLY A 311 -8.71 -14.69 -8.15
CA GLY A 311 -8.16 -16.02 -7.94
C GLY A 311 -7.53 -16.21 -6.54
N ARG A 312 -6.66 -17.23 -6.44
CA ARG A 312 -5.99 -17.65 -5.19
C ARG A 312 -4.75 -16.80 -4.93
N ILE A 313 -4.56 -16.40 -3.68
CA ILE A 313 -3.32 -15.74 -3.23
C ILE A 313 -2.29 -16.81 -2.83
N VAL A 314 -1.06 -16.64 -3.27
CA VAL A 314 0.11 -17.41 -2.82
C VAL A 314 1.12 -16.40 -2.27
N ARG A 315 1.61 -16.64 -1.05
CA ARG A 315 2.52 -15.73 -0.35
C ARG A 315 3.89 -16.36 -0.11
N GLY A 316 4.90 -15.51 0.04
CA GLY A 316 6.22 -15.95 0.50
C GLY A 316 7.08 -16.64 -0.57
N LEU A 317 6.72 -16.54 -1.85
CA LEU A 317 7.49 -17.19 -2.93
C LEU A 317 8.88 -16.58 -3.03
N ALA A 318 9.92 -17.39 -3.18
CA ALA A 318 11.23 -16.87 -3.51
C ALA A 318 11.19 -16.09 -4.85
N GLU A 319 11.99 -15.04 -5.00
CA GLU A 319 12.06 -14.27 -6.26
C GLU A 319 12.38 -15.12 -7.49
N ASP A 320 13.11 -16.22 -7.31
CA ASP A 320 13.50 -17.16 -8.37
C ASP A 320 12.57 -18.38 -8.48
N ASP A 321 11.43 -18.39 -7.78
CA ASP A 321 10.49 -19.50 -7.77
C ASP A 321 10.02 -19.84 -9.21
N PRO A 322 10.07 -21.12 -9.64
CA PRO A 322 9.66 -21.52 -10.98
C PRO A 322 8.22 -21.13 -11.34
N LEU A 323 7.32 -20.99 -10.35
CA LEU A 323 5.95 -20.52 -10.55
C LEU A 323 5.87 -19.14 -11.19
N LEU A 324 6.80 -18.25 -10.86
CA LEU A 324 6.80 -16.89 -11.41
C LEU A 324 7.07 -16.86 -12.92
N ARG A 325 7.57 -17.97 -13.47
CA ARG A 325 7.81 -18.17 -14.91
C ARG A 325 6.71 -18.97 -15.60
N LEU A 326 5.77 -19.54 -14.84
CA LEU A 326 4.69 -20.35 -15.37
C LEU A 326 3.79 -19.52 -16.28
N HIS A 327 3.74 -19.89 -17.55
CA HIS A 327 2.85 -19.27 -18.52
C HIS A 327 1.58 -20.09 -18.72
N GLU A 328 1.72 -21.41 -18.82
CA GLU A 328 0.62 -22.34 -19.05
C GLU A 328 0.97 -23.76 -18.58
N ARG A 329 -0.06 -24.59 -18.39
CA ARG A 329 0.04 -26.03 -18.17
C ARG A 329 -0.50 -26.75 -19.39
N ALA A 330 0.23 -27.76 -19.86
CA ALA A 330 -0.12 -28.47 -21.08
C ALA A 330 0.28 -29.94 -21.05
N THR A 331 -0.39 -30.74 -21.87
CA THR A 331 0.07 -32.09 -22.19
C THR A 331 1.16 -32.00 -23.25
N VAL A 332 2.34 -32.54 -22.97
CA VAL A 332 3.49 -32.55 -23.88
C VAL A 332 3.90 -33.97 -24.23
N VAL A 333 4.52 -34.12 -25.38
CA VAL A 333 5.08 -35.39 -25.88
C VAL A 333 6.60 -35.27 -25.88
N ARG A 334 7.28 -36.27 -25.31
CA ARG A 334 8.74 -36.35 -25.25
C ARG A 334 9.27 -37.46 -26.16
N ASP A 335 10.41 -37.23 -26.77
CA ASP A 335 11.16 -38.29 -27.45
C ASP A 335 11.82 -39.25 -26.44
N ALA A 336 12.48 -40.30 -26.94
CA ALA A 336 13.19 -41.28 -26.13
C ALA A 336 14.38 -40.69 -25.34
N ASP A 337 14.89 -39.54 -25.76
CA ASP A 337 15.97 -38.81 -25.10
C ASP A 337 15.43 -37.81 -24.04
N GLY A 338 14.11 -37.70 -23.91
CA GLY A 338 13.42 -36.87 -22.92
C GLY A 338 13.15 -35.43 -23.38
N ASN A 339 13.46 -35.07 -24.62
CA ASN A 339 13.23 -33.73 -25.18
C ASN A 339 11.77 -33.57 -25.61
N VAL A 340 11.21 -32.36 -25.44
CA VAL A 340 9.85 -32.05 -25.91
C VAL A 340 9.85 -31.96 -27.42
N ILE A 341 9.05 -32.83 -28.06
CA ILE A 341 8.84 -32.82 -29.51
C ILE A 341 7.55 -32.12 -29.91
N GLY A 342 6.58 -32.01 -29.00
CA GLY A 342 5.35 -31.27 -29.28
C GLY A 342 4.42 -31.15 -28.08
N LYS A 343 3.42 -30.27 -28.22
CA LYS A 343 2.33 -30.05 -27.27
C LYS A 343 1.02 -30.57 -27.85
N VAL A 344 0.13 -31.08 -27.01
CA VAL A 344 -1.21 -31.47 -27.43
C VAL A 344 -2.14 -30.26 -27.40
N VAL A 345 -2.77 -29.96 -28.53
CA VAL A 345 -3.79 -28.91 -28.69
C VAL A 345 -4.95 -29.53 -29.48
N ASP A 346 -6.16 -29.50 -28.91
CA ASP A 346 -7.39 -30.03 -29.53
C ASP A 346 -7.28 -31.46 -30.09
N GLY A 347 -6.61 -32.36 -29.34
CA GLY A 347 -6.39 -33.75 -29.73
C GLY A 347 -5.35 -33.94 -30.85
N LYS A 348 -4.60 -32.90 -31.21
CA LYS A 348 -3.47 -32.97 -32.15
C LYS A 348 -2.16 -32.67 -31.44
N VAL A 349 -1.09 -33.32 -31.87
CA VAL A 349 0.27 -33.01 -31.39
C VAL A 349 0.86 -31.98 -32.35
N VAL A 350 1.17 -30.78 -31.84
CA VAL A 350 1.76 -29.68 -32.58
C VAL A 350 3.20 -29.42 -32.12
N ASP A 351 4.11 -29.16 -33.07
CA ASP A 351 5.48 -28.76 -32.78
C ASP A 351 5.57 -27.30 -32.32
N GLN A 352 6.78 -26.82 -32.00
CA GLN A 352 7.02 -25.44 -31.56
C GLN A 352 6.71 -24.39 -32.65
N LEU A 353 6.69 -24.78 -33.93
CA LEU A 353 6.34 -23.94 -35.07
C LEU A 353 4.83 -23.93 -35.36
N GLY A 354 4.05 -24.73 -34.63
CA GLY A 354 2.61 -24.90 -34.81
C GLY A 354 2.21 -25.90 -35.90
N ASN A 355 3.16 -26.68 -36.43
CA ASN A 355 2.85 -27.73 -37.40
C ASN A 355 2.31 -28.96 -36.67
N VAL A 356 1.29 -29.59 -37.25
CA VAL A 356 0.75 -30.85 -36.74
C VAL A 356 1.71 -31.99 -37.08
N ILE A 357 2.26 -32.63 -36.06
CA ILE A 357 3.16 -33.78 -36.18
C ILE A 357 2.49 -35.12 -35.83
N GLY A 358 1.27 -35.06 -35.26
CA GLY A 358 0.52 -36.25 -34.92
C GLY A 358 -0.87 -35.99 -34.32
N THR A 359 -1.49 -37.04 -33.83
CA THR A 359 -2.78 -37.06 -33.14
C THR A 359 -2.61 -37.62 -31.74
N TYR A 360 -3.41 -37.14 -30.80
CA TYR A 360 -3.45 -37.60 -29.42
C TYR A 360 -4.78 -38.32 -29.18
N THR A 361 -4.73 -39.64 -29.01
CA THR A 361 -5.91 -40.49 -28.81
C THR A 361 -5.59 -41.56 -27.75
N ASP A 362 -6.52 -41.83 -26.84
CA ASP A 362 -6.40 -42.86 -25.78
C ASP A 362 -5.11 -42.75 -24.93
N GLY A 363 -4.69 -41.53 -24.61
CA GLY A 363 -3.49 -41.29 -23.80
C GLY A 363 -2.17 -41.42 -24.56
N LYS A 364 -2.21 -41.72 -25.86
CA LYS A 364 -1.03 -41.92 -26.72
C LYS A 364 -0.91 -40.86 -27.80
N ALA A 365 0.33 -40.46 -28.08
CA ALA A 365 0.67 -39.57 -29.18
C ALA A 365 1.10 -40.40 -30.40
N ILE A 366 0.32 -40.35 -31.48
CA ILE A 366 0.54 -41.11 -32.71
C ILE A 366 0.95 -40.15 -33.83
N GLY A 367 2.10 -40.38 -34.44
CA GLY A 367 2.64 -39.56 -35.54
C GLY A 367 1.86 -39.72 -36.83
N LEU A 368 2.14 -38.85 -37.80
CA LEU A 368 1.54 -38.94 -39.14
C LEU A 368 1.86 -40.26 -39.88
N ASP A 369 2.91 -40.96 -39.46
CA ASP A 369 3.32 -42.27 -39.96
C ASP A 369 2.63 -43.45 -39.24
N GLY A 370 1.75 -43.18 -38.27
CA GLY A 370 1.05 -44.18 -37.48
C GLY A 370 1.85 -44.79 -36.34
N LYS A 371 3.08 -44.33 -36.07
CA LYS A 371 3.90 -44.80 -34.95
C LYS A 371 3.72 -43.93 -33.72
N GLU A 372 4.02 -44.47 -32.54
CA GLU A 372 4.06 -43.66 -31.31
C GLU A 372 5.21 -42.65 -31.39
N LEU A 373 4.89 -41.38 -31.14
CA LEU A 373 5.85 -40.27 -31.14
C LEU A 373 6.74 -40.30 -29.90
N GLY A 374 6.21 -40.77 -28.77
CA GLY A 374 6.97 -40.94 -27.54
C GLY A 374 6.10 -40.87 -26.28
N GLU A 375 6.72 -40.56 -25.14
CA GLU A 375 6.05 -40.54 -23.84
C GLU A 375 5.19 -39.28 -23.70
N VAL A 376 3.94 -39.46 -23.27
CA VAL A 376 3.01 -38.35 -23.02
C VAL A 376 3.04 -38.01 -21.54
N GLN A 377 3.33 -36.75 -21.24
CA GLN A 377 3.24 -36.21 -19.90
C GLN A 377 2.13 -35.16 -19.86
N THR A 378 1.15 -35.37 -18.98
CA THR A 378 0.04 -34.43 -18.74
C THR A 378 0.43 -33.40 -17.68
N ASP A 379 -0.25 -32.25 -17.70
CA ASP A 379 -0.10 -31.17 -16.72
C ASP A 379 1.35 -30.66 -16.53
N VAL A 380 2.08 -30.52 -17.64
CA VAL A 380 3.44 -30.00 -17.63
C VAL A 380 3.42 -28.47 -17.64
N ALA A 381 4.14 -27.88 -16.68
CA ALA A 381 4.37 -26.44 -16.59
C ALA A 381 5.31 -25.96 -17.69
N LEU A 382 4.88 -24.97 -18.47
CA LEU A 382 5.65 -24.36 -19.54
C LEU A 382 5.86 -22.86 -19.29
N ASP A 383 7.03 -22.36 -19.67
CA ASP A 383 7.31 -20.93 -19.72
C ASP A 383 6.74 -20.28 -20.98
N SER A 384 6.86 -18.95 -21.09
CA SER A 384 6.35 -18.20 -22.25
C SER A 384 7.01 -18.55 -23.59
N SER A 385 8.13 -19.29 -23.57
CA SER A 385 8.81 -19.80 -24.77
C SER A 385 8.48 -21.26 -25.09
N GLY A 386 7.59 -21.89 -24.30
CA GLY A 386 7.20 -23.29 -24.45
C GLY A 386 8.21 -24.28 -23.86
N ARG A 387 9.18 -23.81 -23.06
CA ARG A 387 10.14 -24.69 -22.37
C ARG A 387 9.55 -25.21 -21.07
N ILE A 388 9.87 -26.45 -20.74
CA ILE A 388 9.43 -27.05 -19.48
C ILE A 388 10.06 -26.31 -18.29
N ILE A 389 9.22 -26.04 -17.30
CA ILE A 389 9.62 -25.56 -15.99
C ILE A 389 9.61 -26.74 -15.04
N ASP A 390 10.74 -26.97 -14.37
CA ASP A 390 10.80 -27.91 -13.26
C ASP A 390 10.10 -27.30 -12.03
N MET A 391 8.85 -27.71 -11.82
CA MET A 391 8.03 -27.26 -10.69
C MET A 391 8.37 -27.97 -9.37
N SER A 392 9.27 -28.96 -9.37
CA SER A 392 9.65 -29.67 -8.14
C SER A 392 10.34 -28.79 -7.10
N ARG A 393 10.82 -27.61 -7.53
CA ARG A 393 11.46 -26.59 -6.68
C ARG A 393 10.54 -25.42 -6.32
N SER A 394 9.29 -25.43 -6.79
CA SER A 394 8.31 -24.38 -6.48
C SER A 394 7.70 -24.62 -5.11
N GLN A 395 7.46 -23.55 -4.36
CA GLN A 395 6.75 -23.59 -3.08
C GLN A 395 5.22 -23.72 -3.24
N LEU A 396 4.73 -24.00 -4.45
CA LEU A 396 3.30 -24.18 -4.73
C LEU A 396 2.65 -25.24 -3.81
N PRO A 397 1.58 -24.88 -3.08
CA PRO A 397 0.62 -25.85 -2.56
C PRO A 397 -0.08 -26.54 -3.73
N GLY A 398 -0.14 -27.87 -3.70
CA GLY A 398 -0.67 -28.72 -4.75
C GLY A 398 -2.04 -28.30 -5.29
N ALA A 399 -2.29 -28.65 -6.55
CA ALA A 399 -3.44 -28.21 -7.35
C ALA A 399 -4.81 -28.76 -6.90
N ASP A 400 -4.89 -29.54 -5.81
CA ASP A 400 -6.16 -30.10 -5.30
C ASP A 400 -6.68 -29.40 -4.03
N GLY A 401 -5.98 -28.40 -3.51
CA GLY A 401 -6.41 -27.65 -2.32
C GLY A 401 -6.45 -28.48 -1.03
N SER A 402 -5.81 -29.66 -0.98
CA SER A 402 -5.94 -30.58 0.16
C SER A 402 -4.63 -31.01 0.83
N SER A 403 -3.46 -30.57 0.37
CA SER A 403 -2.21 -30.86 1.06
C SER A 403 -1.89 -29.78 2.09
N ALA A 404 -2.16 -30.07 3.36
CA ALA A 404 -1.66 -29.26 4.45
C ALA A 404 -0.11 -29.34 4.50
N GLN A 405 0.57 -28.19 4.58
CA GLN A 405 2.03 -28.11 4.51
C GLN A 405 2.64 -28.05 5.90
N LEU A 406 3.67 -28.86 6.17
CA LEU A 406 4.41 -28.78 7.42
C LEU A 406 5.57 -27.79 7.27
N VAL A 407 5.52 -26.68 8.00
CA VAL A 407 6.57 -25.64 8.05
C VAL A 407 6.93 -25.40 9.51
N ASP A 408 8.18 -25.61 9.90
CA ASP A 408 8.69 -25.44 11.27
C ASP A 408 7.82 -26.12 12.35
N GLY A 409 7.38 -27.36 12.10
CA GLY A 409 6.52 -28.13 13.01
C GLY A 409 5.06 -27.65 13.10
N LYS A 410 4.64 -26.72 12.23
CA LYS A 410 3.26 -26.25 12.06
C LYS A 410 2.67 -26.80 10.77
N LEU A 411 1.50 -27.41 10.88
CA LEU A 411 0.67 -27.82 9.76
C LEU A 411 -0.16 -26.62 9.30
N LEU A 412 0.00 -26.20 8.04
CA LEU A 412 -0.68 -25.05 7.42
C LEU A 412 -1.71 -25.52 6.40
N ASP A 413 -2.86 -24.87 6.30
CA ASP A 413 -3.81 -25.10 5.20
C ASP A 413 -3.35 -24.42 3.89
N ALA A 414 -4.12 -24.61 2.81
CA ALA A 414 -3.87 -23.99 1.51
C ALA A 414 -4.03 -22.45 1.51
N GLN A 415 -4.46 -21.87 2.63
CA GLN A 415 -4.61 -20.43 2.87
C GLN A 415 -3.52 -19.89 3.82
N GLY A 416 -2.61 -20.75 4.29
CA GLY A 416 -1.53 -20.40 5.22
C GLY A 416 -1.95 -20.31 6.69
N ASN A 417 -3.16 -20.75 7.05
CA ASN A 417 -3.59 -20.80 8.45
C ASN A 417 -3.03 -22.04 9.13
N VAL A 418 -2.62 -21.90 10.41
CA VAL A 418 -2.16 -23.03 11.22
C VAL A 418 -3.34 -23.94 11.54
N LEU A 419 -3.34 -25.15 10.96
CA LEU A 419 -4.26 -26.24 11.28
C LEU A 419 -3.86 -26.97 12.57
N ALA A 420 -2.56 -27.19 12.76
CA ALA A 420 -2.02 -27.83 13.96
C ALA A 420 -0.56 -27.41 14.21
N GLN A 421 -0.11 -27.32 15.46
CA GLN A 421 1.29 -27.09 15.80
C GLN A 421 1.77 -28.09 16.86
N THR A 422 2.98 -28.62 16.71
CA THR A 422 3.60 -29.43 17.78
C THR A 422 4.02 -28.52 18.94
N ALA A 423 3.57 -28.83 20.15
CA ALA A 423 4.01 -28.14 21.36
C ALA A 423 4.30 -29.13 22.49
N GLU A 424 5.22 -28.75 23.37
CA GLU A 424 5.43 -29.43 24.64
C GLU A 424 4.38 -28.94 25.64
N VAL A 425 3.64 -29.87 26.22
CA VAL A 425 2.66 -29.61 27.27
C VAL A 425 3.00 -30.42 28.51
N VAL A 426 2.56 -29.95 29.67
CA VAL A 426 2.69 -30.71 30.91
C VAL A 426 1.35 -31.30 31.26
N ARG A 427 1.30 -32.62 31.46
CA ARG A 427 0.12 -33.31 32.00
C ARG A 427 0.31 -33.67 33.46
N ASP A 428 -0.74 -33.47 34.25
CA ASP A 428 -0.81 -33.99 35.60
C ASP A 428 -0.98 -35.52 35.63
N ALA A 429 -1.04 -36.10 36.83
CA ALA A 429 -1.21 -37.55 37.01
C ALA A 429 -2.55 -38.08 36.47
N ASP A 430 -3.54 -37.21 36.28
CA ASP A 430 -4.87 -37.53 35.78
C ASP A 430 -4.97 -37.32 34.25
N GLY A 431 -3.88 -36.89 33.60
CA GLY A 431 -3.79 -36.69 32.15
C GLY A 431 -4.28 -35.32 31.67
N THR A 432 -4.62 -34.40 32.59
CA THR A 432 -5.08 -33.05 32.26
C THR A 432 -3.91 -32.16 31.89
N VAL A 433 -4.03 -31.39 30.82
CA VAL A 433 -2.99 -30.43 30.41
C VAL A 433 -3.00 -29.23 31.34
N LEU A 434 -1.88 -29.02 32.04
CA LEU A 434 -1.66 -27.90 32.96
C LEU A 434 -1.20 -26.62 32.25
N GLY A 435 -0.54 -26.76 31.09
CA GLY A 435 0.03 -25.62 30.36
C GLY A 435 1.00 -26.04 29.26
N THR A 436 1.49 -25.06 28.51
CA THR A 436 2.50 -25.22 27.45
C THR A 436 3.89 -24.87 27.98
N VAL A 437 4.91 -25.56 27.48
CA VAL A 437 6.31 -25.32 27.83
C VAL A 437 6.92 -24.39 26.79
N VAL A 438 7.42 -23.24 27.24
CA VAL A 438 8.12 -22.28 26.39
C VAL A 438 9.44 -21.92 27.08
N ASN A 439 10.57 -22.14 26.40
CA ASN A 439 11.91 -21.84 26.94
C ASN A 439 12.20 -22.48 28.31
N GLY A 440 11.70 -23.70 28.55
CA GLY A 440 11.87 -24.43 29.81
C GLY A 440 10.99 -23.93 30.96
N GLN A 441 10.04 -23.02 30.70
CA GLN A 441 9.04 -22.57 31.66
C GLN A 441 7.67 -23.13 31.29
N LEU A 442 6.90 -23.56 32.29
CA LEU A 442 5.52 -24.00 32.12
C LEU A 442 4.59 -22.79 32.25
N ILE A 443 3.85 -22.49 31.19
CA ILE A 443 2.94 -21.36 31.06
C ILE A 443 1.49 -21.89 31.01
N ASP A 444 0.61 -21.39 31.86
CA ASP A 444 -0.81 -21.76 31.85
C ASP A 444 -1.61 -21.06 30.73
N ALA A 445 -2.90 -21.39 30.61
CA ALA A 445 -3.78 -20.84 29.58
C ALA A 445 -3.97 -19.31 29.65
N ASP A 446 -3.71 -18.70 30.81
CA ASP A 446 -3.81 -17.25 31.04
C ASP A 446 -2.46 -16.54 30.78
N GLY A 447 -1.43 -17.28 30.34
CA GLY A 447 -0.09 -16.75 30.05
C GLY A 447 0.79 -16.59 31.29
N LYS A 448 0.41 -17.17 32.44
CA LYS A 448 1.17 -17.08 33.68
C LYS A 448 2.14 -18.26 33.81
N ILE A 449 3.35 -17.96 34.25
CA ILE A 449 4.37 -18.98 34.55
C ILE A 449 3.98 -19.70 35.85
N ILE A 450 3.71 -20.99 35.76
CA ILE A 450 3.31 -21.84 36.89
C ILE A 450 4.40 -22.85 37.30
N GLY A 451 5.44 -23.03 36.49
CA GLY A 451 6.55 -23.93 36.84
C GLY A 451 7.75 -23.82 35.90
N THR A 452 8.78 -24.62 36.20
CA THR A 452 9.98 -24.78 35.38
C THR A 452 10.19 -26.25 35.05
N VAL A 453 10.64 -26.54 33.83
CA VAL A 453 10.90 -27.91 33.37
C VAL A 453 12.34 -28.27 33.67
N LYS A 454 12.54 -29.39 34.37
CA LYS A 454 13.86 -29.99 34.63
C LYS A 454 13.79 -31.49 34.36
N ASN A 455 14.69 -31.99 33.52
CA ASN A 455 14.81 -33.42 33.18
C ASN A 455 13.48 -34.06 32.70
N GLY A 456 12.70 -33.36 31.87
CA GLY A 456 11.44 -33.87 31.31
C GLY A 456 10.24 -33.84 32.27
N VAL A 457 10.39 -33.21 33.43
CA VAL A 457 9.35 -33.07 34.46
C VAL A 457 9.19 -31.60 34.81
N ALA A 458 7.95 -31.14 34.92
CA ALA A 458 7.66 -29.79 35.37
C ALA A 458 7.59 -29.70 36.89
N VAL A 459 8.26 -28.70 37.44
CA VAL A 459 8.36 -28.45 38.88
C VAL A 459 7.83 -27.05 39.18
N GLY A 460 6.91 -26.94 40.14
CA GLY A 460 6.30 -25.68 40.56
C GLY A 460 7.26 -24.80 41.37
N ALA A 461 6.84 -23.57 41.63
CA ALA A 461 7.60 -22.61 42.43
C ALA A 461 7.85 -23.08 43.88
N ASP A 462 7.03 -24.02 44.36
CA ASP A 462 7.14 -24.68 45.67
C ASP A 462 8.06 -25.91 45.67
N GLY A 463 8.66 -26.25 44.53
CA GLY A 463 9.52 -27.42 44.37
C GLY A 463 8.78 -28.75 44.18
N LYS A 464 7.44 -28.75 44.10
CA LYS A 464 6.67 -29.97 43.83
C LYS A 464 6.62 -30.29 42.35
N VAL A 465 6.60 -31.58 42.04
CA VAL A 465 6.37 -32.07 40.68
C VAL A 465 4.92 -31.79 40.30
N LEU A 466 4.73 -31.05 39.22
CA LEU A 466 3.42 -30.70 38.67
C LEU A 466 2.94 -31.73 37.65
N GLY A 467 3.86 -32.29 36.87
CA GLY A 467 3.49 -33.20 35.79
C GLY A 467 4.65 -33.60 34.89
N LYS A 468 4.38 -34.50 33.96
CA LYS A 468 5.34 -34.94 32.94
C LYS A 468 5.20 -34.07 31.69
N VAL A 469 6.33 -33.78 31.05
CA VAL A 469 6.34 -33.10 29.74
C VAL A 469 6.07 -34.13 28.66
N GLU A 470 5.09 -33.84 27.80
CA GLU A 470 4.73 -34.63 26.63
C GLU A 470 4.60 -33.71 25.41
N GLN A 471 4.84 -34.26 24.21
CA GLN A 471 4.53 -33.55 22.97
C GLN A 471 3.09 -33.83 22.56
N THR A 472 2.37 -32.77 22.22
CA THR A 472 0.99 -32.85 21.71
C THR A 472 0.80 -31.88 20.55
N LEU A 473 -0.29 -32.04 19.81
CA LEU A 473 -0.70 -31.07 18.79
C LEU A 473 -1.61 -30.02 19.42
N LEU A 474 -1.34 -28.76 19.16
CA LEU A 474 -2.26 -27.66 19.43
C LEU A 474 -3.08 -27.37 18.17
N GLY A 475 -4.39 -27.19 18.32
CA GLY A 475 -5.26 -26.75 17.23
C GLY A 475 -5.07 -25.26 16.91
N SER A 476 -5.81 -24.78 15.91
CA SER A 476 -5.82 -23.35 15.52
C SER A 476 -6.25 -22.39 16.64
N ASP A 477 -6.94 -22.90 17.65
CA ASP A 477 -7.36 -22.17 18.86
C ASP A 477 -6.31 -22.20 19.98
N GLY A 478 -5.14 -22.79 19.74
CA GLY A 478 -4.06 -22.94 20.72
C GLY A 478 -4.34 -23.99 21.80
N LYS A 479 -5.43 -24.76 21.69
CA LYS A 479 -5.76 -25.81 22.67
C LYS A 479 -5.15 -27.16 22.29
N PRO A 480 -4.75 -27.97 23.27
CA PRO A 480 -4.29 -29.33 23.04
C PRO A 480 -5.39 -30.19 22.40
N MET A 481 -5.08 -30.81 21.26
CA MET A 481 -5.88 -31.85 20.64
C MET A 481 -5.52 -33.19 21.30
N SER A 482 -6.36 -33.66 22.21
CA SER A 482 -6.19 -34.98 22.82
C SER A 482 -6.28 -36.07 21.75
N ASP A 483 -5.34 -37.02 21.79
CA ASP A 483 -5.28 -38.22 20.95
C ASP A 483 -5.09 -37.99 19.44
N ALA A 484 -4.75 -36.77 19.00
CA ALA A 484 -4.45 -36.47 17.60
C ALA A 484 -2.94 -36.60 17.30
N GLU A 485 -2.60 -37.37 16.28
CA GLU A 485 -1.25 -37.46 15.71
C GLU A 485 -1.25 -36.96 14.26
N LEU A 486 -0.13 -36.39 13.83
CA LEU A 486 0.09 -36.11 12.42
C LEU A 486 0.45 -37.42 11.73
N VAL A 487 -0.28 -37.79 10.68
CA VAL A 487 -0.03 -39.01 9.91
C VAL A 487 0.36 -38.69 8.48
N VAL A 488 1.23 -39.53 7.94
CA VAL A 488 1.72 -39.49 6.56
C VAL A 488 1.03 -40.59 5.79
N ARG A 489 0.45 -40.28 4.63
CA ARG A 489 -0.24 -41.25 3.75
C ARG A 489 0.38 -41.30 2.37
N ASP A 490 0.38 -42.48 1.75
CA ASP A 490 0.76 -42.65 0.34
C ASP A 490 -0.35 -42.15 -0.62
N ALA A 491 -0.07 -42.20 -1.92
CA ALA A 491 -1.01 -41.81 -2.98
C ALA A 491 -2.32 -42.63 -2.97
N ASP A 492 -2.26 -43.86 -2.47
CA ASP A 492 -3.40 -44.79 -2.37
C ASP A 492 -4.20 -44.58 -1.08
N GLY A 493 -3.73 -43.72 -0.18
CA GLY A 493 -4.39 -43.36 1.08
C GLY A 493 -4.01 -44.23 2.28
N ASN A 494 -3.02 -45.13 2.18
CA ASN A 494 -2.55 -45.94 3.30
C ASN A 494 -1.61 -45.12 4.20
N VAL A 495 -1.68 -45.34 5.52
CA VAL A 495 -0.81 -44.67 6.50
C VAL A 495 0.60 -45.26 6.46
N LEU A 496 1.58 -44.42 6.11
CA LEU A 496 3.01 -44.73 6.09
C LEU A 496 3.65 -44.59 7.49
N GLY A 497 3.15 -43.67 8.32
CA GLY A 497 3.69 -43.42 9.65
C GLY A 497 3.18 -42.14 10.30
N THR A 498 3.63 -41.87 11.53
CA THR A 498 3.29 -40.68 12.32
C THR A 498 4.43 -39.65 12.26
N VAL A 499 4.11 -38.36 12.10
CA VAL A 499 5.08 -37.26 12.10
C VAL A 499 5.25 -36.71 13.52
N ARG A 500 6.50 -36.59 13.97
CA ARG A 500 6.86 -35.83 15.17
C ARG A 500 8.01 -34.89 14.83
N GLY A 501 7.79 -33.58 14.97
CA GLY A 501 8.68 -32.55 14.39
C GLY A 501 8.77 -32.73 12.87
N ASP A 502 9.98 -32.88 12.33
CA ASP A 502 10.20 -33.11 10.90
C ASP A 502 10.36 -34.60 10.53
N THR A 503 10.27 -35.50 11.51
CA THR A 503 10.62 -36.92 11.33
C THR A 503 9.36 -37.80 11.32
N VAL A 504 9.32 -38.72 10.37
CA VAL A 504 8.28 -39.75 10.21
C VAL A 504 8.72 -41.02 10.92
N TYR A 505 7.83 -41.60 11.72
CA TYR A 505 8.01 -42.83 12.47
C TYR A 505 7.03 -43.89 11.99
N ASN A 506 7.47 -45.15 11.84
CA ASN A 506 6.57 -46.26 11.49
C ASN A 506 5.74 -46.72 12.70
N ALA A 507 4.84 -47.69 12.48
CA ALA A 507 4.00 -48.28 13.54
C ALA A 507 4.79 -48.92 14.71
N ASP A 508 6.05 -49.31 14.50
CA ASP A 508 6.93 -49.84 15.54
C ASP A 508 7.67 -48.73 16.33
N GLY A 509 7.42 -47.45 16.03
CA GLY A 509 8.07 -46.31 16.66
C GLY A 509 9.50 -46.03 16.17
N LYS A 510 9.93 -46.66 15.07
CA LYS A 510 11.24 -46.43 14.46
C LYS A 510 11.17 -45.30 13.44
N ALA A 511 12.11 -44.36 13.51
CA ALA A 511 12.26 -43.31 12.51
C ALA A 511 12.54 -43.91 11.12
N ILE A 512 11.71 -43.57 10.14
CA ILE A 512 11.84 -44.02 8.75
C ILE A 512 12.36 -42.93 7.82
N GLY A 513 12.12 -41.66 8.12
CA GLY A 513 12.59 -40.57 7.25
C GLY A 513 12.04 -39.20 7.64
N ARG A 514 12.18 -38.23 6.75
CA ARG A 514 11.55 -36.90 6.85
C ARG A 514 10.66 -36.65 5.64
N VAL A 515 9.62 -35.83 5.80
CA VAL A 515 8.80 -35.42 4.65
C VAL A 515 9.46 -34.22 3.98
N VAL A 516 9.84 -34.39 2.72
CA VAL A 516 10.45 -33.36 1.89
C VAL A 516 9.82 -33.48 0.49
N ASP A 517 9.25 -32.39 -0.03
CA ASP A 517 8.69 -32.31 -1.39
C ASP A 517 7.63 -33.38 -1.72
N GLY A 518 6.68 -33.61 -0.80
CA GLY A 518 5.64 -34.65 -0.98
C GLY A 518 6.22 -36.07 -1.05
N LYS A 519 7.44 -36.27 -0.54
CA LYS A 519 8.13 -37.57 -0.48
C LYS A 519 8.60 -37.83 0.94
N VAL A 520 8.68 -39.10 1.32
CA VAL A 520 9.40 -39.51 2.54
C VAL A 520 10.81 -39.89 2.13
N VAL A 521 11.83 -39.21 2.68
CA VAL A 521 13.25 -39.49 2.42
C VAL A 521 13.91 -40.05 3.67
N ASP A 522 14.71 -41.11 3.53
CA ASP A 522 15.48 -41.66 4.64
C ASP A 522 16.73 -40.81 4.97
N SER A 523 17.47 -41.18 6.02
CA SER A 523 18.68 -40.47 6.44
C SER A 523 19.82 -40.46 5.41
N THR A 524 19.71 -41.25 4.34
CA THR A 524 20.66 -41.31 3.22
C THR A 524 20.19 -40.53 1.99
N GLY A 525 19.00 -39.91 2.06
CA GLY A 525 18.38 -39.18 0.95
C GLY A 525 17.64 -40.08 -0.05
N LYS A 526 17.46 -41.37 0.24
CA LYS A 526 16.70 -42.28 -0.61
C LYS A 526 15.20 -42.05 -0.41
N VAL A 527 14.47 -41.89 -1.51
CA VAL A 527 13.02 -41.73 -1.52
C VAL A 527 12.36 -43.07 -1.18
N LEU A 528 11.62 -43.09 -0.06
CA LEU A 528 10.85 -44.23 0.43
C LEU A 528 9.41 -44.24 -0.10
N ALA A 529 8.81 -43.06 -0.30
CA ALA A 529 7.47 -42.90 -0.86
C ALA A 529 7.35 -41.57 -1.63
N LYS A 530 6.50 -41.55 -2.66
CA LYS A 530 6.19 -40.38 -3.50
C LYS A 530 4.72 -40.02 -3.38
N ASP A 531 4.38 -38.77 -3.68
CA ASP A 531 3.01 -38.24 -3.69
C ASP A 531 2.28 -38.42 -2.35
N VAL A 532 3.02 -38.10 -1.29
CA VAL A 532 2.67 -38.33 0.09
C VAL A 532 1.86 -37.16 0.65
N ARG A 533 0.82 -37.45 1.42
CA ARG A 533 -0.08 -36.47 2.06
C ARG A 533 0.09 -36.48 3.58
N ILE A 534 0.03 -35.32 4.22
CA ILE A 534 0.02 -35.19 5.70
C ILE A 534 -1.38 -34.79 6.16
N GLY A 535 -1.90 -35.47 7.17
CA GLY A 535 -3.19 -35.17 7.79
C GLY A 535 -3.15 -35.30 9.31
N VAL A 536 -4.17 -34.79 9.99
CA VAL A 536 -4.38 -34.98 11.43
C VAL A 536 -5.35 -36.15 11.61
N GLU A 537 -4.98 -37.16 12.40
CA GLU A 537 -5.83 -38.31 12.69
C GLU A 537 -5.78 -38.66 14.18
N SER A 538 -6.92 -39.09 14.73
CA SER A 538 -6.96 -39.62 16.09
C SER A 538 -6.36 -41.03 16.11
N ALA A 539 -5.40 -41.29 16.99
CA ALA A 539 -4.71 -42.58 17.04
C ALA A 539 -5.72 -43.76 17.08
N PRO A 540 -5.57 -44.79 16.22
CA PRO A 540 -6.48 -45.92 16.24
C PRO A 540 -6.31 -46.68 17.56
N VAL A 541 -7.39 -46.77 18.34
CA VAL A 541 -7.46 -47.66 19.50
C VAL A 541 -7.22 -49.09 19.00
N ALA A 542 -6.15 -49.70 19.49
CA ALA A 542 -5.81 -51.09 19.16
C ALA A 542 -6.94 -52.04 19.59
N GLY A 543 -7.53 -52.73 18.60
CA GLY A 543 -8.18 -54.03 18.77
C GLY A 543 -9.53 -54.06 19.47
N THR A 544 -10.62 -54.04 18.70
CA THR A 544 -11.81 -54.85 19.02
C THR A 544 -12.50 -55.23 17.71
N PRO A 545 -12.81 -56.52 17.45
CA PRO A 545 -13.51 -56.88 16.22
C PRO A 545 -14.88 -56.20 16.23
N GLN A 546 -15.15 -55.34 15.24
CA GLN A 546 -16.47 -54.75 15.04
C GLN A 546 -17.48 -55.88 14.78
N ARG A 547 -18.20 -56.27 15.83
CA ARG A 547 -19.51 -56.86 15.67
C ARG A 547 -20.36 -55.76 15.04
N ARG A 548 -20.76 -55.93 13.78
CA ARG A 548 -21.75 -55.07 13.13
C ARG A 548 -23.02 -55.09 14.00
N GLU A 549 -23.21 -54.05 14.81
CA GLU A 549 -24.51 -53.79 15.40
C GLU A 549 -25.42 -53.30 14.29
N ALA A 550 -26.24 -54.23 13.80
CA ALA A 550 -27.37 -53.89 12.97
C ALA A 550 -28.29 -52.99 13.82
N ASN A 551 -28.44 -51.73 13.41
CA ASN A 551 -29.48 -50.82 13.89
C ASN A 551 -30.84 -51.51 13.77
N ARG A 552 -31.29 -52.18 14.83
CA ARG A 552 -32.62 -52.79 14.91
C ARG A 552 -33.59 -51.76 15.42
N THR A 553 -34.30 -51.13 14.50
CA THR A 553 -35.44 -50.27 14.81
C THR A 553 -36.69 -51.14 14.92
N ILE A 554 -37.48 -51.00 15.98
CA ILE A 554 -38.76 -51.70 16.13
C ILE A 554 -39.88 -50.69 15.88
N GLN A 555 -40.79 -51.00 14.96
CA GLN A 555 -42.03 -50.26 14.78
C GLN A 555 -43.09 -50.83 15.72
N PHE A 556 -43.63 -49.99 16.60
CA PHE A 556 -44.71 -50.38 17.50
C PHE A 556 -46.05 -49.92 16.92
N ILE A 557 -46.98 -50.86 16.72
CA ILE A 557 -48.37 -50.57 16.38
C ILE A 557 -49.18 -50.73 17.67
N PRO A 558 -49.52 -49.65 18.38
CA PRO A 558 -50.39 -49.74 19.54
C PRO A 558 -51.80 -50.14 19.07
N GLY A 559 -52.17 -51.41 19.25
CA GLY A 559 -53.53 -51.88 19.01
C GLY A 559 -54.48 -51.34 20.08
N GLY A 560 -55.28 -50.33 19.74
CA GLY A 560 -56.36 -49.83 20.60
C GLY A 560 -57.19 -48.72 19.94
N THR A 561 -58.51 -48.83 20.01
CA THR A 561 -59.46 -47.82 19.51
C THR A 561 -59.73 -46.76 20.58
N GLY A 562 -59.05 -45.62 20.49
CA GLY A 562 -59.43 -44.40 21.21
C GLY A 562 -60.68 -43.75 20.60
N LYS A 563 -61.37 -42.90 21.36
CA LYS A 563 -62.61 -42.20 20.94
C LYS A 563 -62.44 -41.25 19.73
N SER A 564 -61.23 -41.09 19.23
CA SER A 564 -60.87 -40.37 18.01
C SER A 564 -59.94 -41.31 17.22
N GLY A 565 -60.37 -41.78 16.05
CA GLY A 565 -59.78 -42.93 15.35
C GLY A 565 -58.26 -42.90 15.08
N VAL A 566 -57.72 -44.12 14.92
CA VAL A 566 -56.37 -44.59 14.52
C VAL A 566 -55.17 -43.74 14.97
N LEU A 567 -54.38 -44.29 15.90
CA LEU A 567 -53.08 -43.76 16.32
C LEU A 567 -51.99 -44.04 15.25
N PRO A 568 -51.11 -43.08 14.95
CA PRO A 568 -49.99 -43.29 14.02
C PRO A 568 -48.88 -44.16 14.62
N VAL A 569 -48.20 -44.95 13.77
CA VAL A 569 -47.07 -45.82 14.11
C VAL A 569 -45.90 -44.99 14.64
N GLN A 570 -45.35 -45.37 15.80
CA GLN A 570 -44.16 -44.74 16.37
C GLN A 570 -42.94 -45.64 16.17
N THR A 571 -41.86 -45.03 15.68
CA THR A 571 -40.56 -45.67 15.45
C THR A 571 -39.61 -45.23 16.56
N LEU A 572 -39.17 -46.17 17.41
CA LEU A 572 -38.23 -45.90 18.48
C LEU A 572 -36.89 -46.60 18.18
N ARG A 573 -35.79 -45.87 18.40
CA ARG A 573 -34.46 -46.48 18.50
C ARG A 573 -34.32 -47.11 19.89
N LEU A 574 -33.93 -48.37 19.95
CA LEU A 574 -33.39 -48.93 21.19
C LEU A 574 -31.97 -48.37 21.33
N GLU A 575 -31.72 -47.64 22.41
CA GLU A 575 -30.36 -47.47 22.93
C GLU A 575 -29.95 -48.70 23.73
#